data_AF-A0A2H5YJD4-F1
#
_entry.id   AF-A0A2H5YJD4-F1
#
_cell.length_a   1.000
_cell.length_b   1.000
_cell.length_c   1.000
_cell.angle_alpha   90.00
_cell.angle_beta   90.00
_cell.angle_gamma   90.00
#
_symmetry.space_group_name_H-M   'P 1'
#
loop_
_entity.id
_entity.type
_entity.pdbx_description
1 polymer ?
#
loop_
_entity_poly.entity_id
_entity_poly.type
_entity_poly.pdbx_seq_one_letter_code
_entity_poly.pdbx_strand_id
1 'polypeptide(L)'
;MGGLTCLGYALRHPERVKALVMANSLVGMRRAVWAAADEEARRQAQERWDRRKLQVPRRALSVRFARTRPQLAFLYRAISALNGPRPQDLPRRYPVLDPTGDAIRGLQVPVLFIVGEEDDLFPPPLVAVASRLLPNARMLMVPGAGHSVYFERPQVFNRAVLEFLAQVE
;
A
#
# COMPACT_ATOMS: atom_id res chain seq x y z
N MET A 1 1.65 -8.80 0.03
CA MET A 1 1.51 -9.87 1.06
C MET A 1 1.89 -9.37 2.43
N GLY A 2 3.06 -8.73 2.59
CA GLY A 2 3.50 -8.17 3.87
C GLY A 2 2.43 -7.40 4.63
N GLY A 3 1.68 -6.49 3.97
CA GLY A 3 0.60 -5.74 4.63
C GLY A 3 -0.44 -6.59 5.37
N LEU A 4 -0.85 -7.73 4.80
CA LEU A 4 -1.79 -8.65 5.48
C LEU A 4 -1.16 -9.27 6.73
N THR A 5 0.05 -9.79 6.57
CA THR A 5 0.76 -10.50 7.65
C THR A 5 1.09 -9.54 8.78
N CYS A 6 1.65 -8.37 8.46
CA CYS A 6 2.05 -7.38 9.47
C CYS A 6 0.85 -6.77 10.17
N LEU A 7 -0.23 -6.40 9.46
CA LEU A 7 -1.44 -5.91 10.09
C LEU A 7 -2.10 -6.99 10.95
N GLY A 8 -2.21 -8.22 10.45
CA GLY A 8 -2.80 -9.33 11.20
C GLY A 8 -1.98 -9.73 12.43
N TYR A 9 -0.67 -9.48 12.44
CA TYR A 9 0.16 -9.62 13.63
C TYR A 9 -0.07 -8.48 14.61
N ALA A 10 -0.03 -7.22 14.14
CA ALA A 10 -0.23 -6.04 14.98
C ALA A 10 -1.62 -6.01 15.64
N LEU A 11 -2.66 -6.50 14.97
CA LEU A 11 -4.00 -6.62 15.56
C LEU A 11 -4.10 -7.68 16.66
N ARG A 12 -3.29 -8.73 16.61
CA ARG A 12 -3.32 -9.85 17.58
C ARG A 12 -2.35 -9.68 18.73
N HIS A 13 -1.24 -8.98 18.50
CA HIS A 13 -0.15 -8.79 19.46
C HIS A 13 0.35 -7.33 19.45
N PRO A 14 -0.52 -6.33 19.68
CA PRO A 14 -0.14 -4.92 19.60
C PRO A 14 1.00 -4.56 20.57
N GLU A 15 1.07 -5.21 21.72
CA GLU A 15 2.13 -5.04 22.74
C GLU A 15 3.51 -5.45 22.25
N ARG A 16 3.59 -6.24 21.16
CA ARG A 16 4.85 -6.70 20.55
C ARG A 16 5.24 -5.90 19.32
N VAL A 17 4.48 -4.86 18.96
CA VAL A 17 4.72 -4.06 17.76
C VAL A 17 4.93 -2.59 18.13
N LYS A 18 6.16 -2.13 17.99
CA LYS A 18 6.53 -0.74 18.26
C LYS A 18 5.95 0.23 17.23
N ALA A 19 5.94 -0.16 15.96
CA ALA A 19 5.34 0.60 14.86
C ALA A 19 5.13 -0.28 13.63
N LEU A 20 4.30 0.19 12.69
CA LEU A 20 3.99 -0.48 11.43
C LEU A 20 4.21 0.46 10.23
N VAL A 21 4.96 0.02 9.23
CA VAL A 21 5.07 0.72 7.94
C VAL A 21 4.28 -0.04 6.87
N MET A 22 3.24 0.60 6.36
CA MET A 22 2.36 0.10 5.31
C MET A 22 2.69 0.78 3.98
N ALA A 23 3.68 0.22 3.27
CA ALA A 23 4.09 0.71 1.95
C ALA A 23 3.26 0.06 0.84
N ASN A 24 2.56 0.90 0.06
CA ASN A 24 1.80 0.49 -1.12
C ASN A 24 0.90 -0.72 -0.84
N SER A 25 0.16 -0.72 0.27
CA SER A 25 -0.68 -1.87 0.65
C SER A 25 -1.90 -1.49 1.47
N LEU A 26 -3.05 -2.05 1.08
CA LEU A 26 -4.28 -2.08 1.89
C LEU A 26 -4.74 -3.52 2.18
N VAL A 27 -3.91 -4.52 1.88
CA VAL A 27 -4.29 -5.93 2.10
C VAL A 27 -4.50 -6.16 3.60
N GLY A 28 -5.64 -6.73 3.97
CA GLY A 28 -6.04 -6.92 5.37
C GLY A 28 -7.06 -5.90 5.88
N MET A 29 -7.13 -4.71 5.27
CA MET A 29 -8.04 -3.63 5.66
C MET A 29 -8.97 -3.13 4.56
N ARG A 30 -8.86 -3.67 3.33
CA ARG A 30 -9.66 -3.24 2.16
C ARG A 30 -11.16 -3.08 2.45
N ARG A 31 -11.77 -4.00 3.22
CA ARG A 31 -13.21 -3.97 3.51
C ARG A 31 -13.57 -2.79 4.41
N ALA A 32 -12.84 -2.61 5.53
CA ALA A 32 -13.04 -1.48 6.43
C ALA A 32 -12.80 -0.14 5.71
N VAL A 33 -11.74 -0.06 4.90
CA VAL A 33 -11.43 1.11 4.08
C VAL A 33 -12.55 1.41 3.09
N TRP A 34 -13.03 0.40 2.37
CA TRP A 34 -14.12 0.60 1.40
C TRP A 34 -15.41 1.05 2.08
N ALA A 35 -15.77 0.43 3.20
CA ALA A 35 -16.96 0.79 3.98
C ALA A 35 -16.89 2.24 4.49
N ALA A 36 -15.71 2.71 4.91
CA ALA A 36 -15.51 4.07 5.42
C ALA A 36 -15.28 5.14 4.33
N ALA A 37 -14.99 4.74 3.09
CA ALA A 37 -14.78 5.68 1.99
C ALA A 37 -16.10 6.33 1.57
N ASP A 38 -16.07 7.65 1.35
CA ASP A 38 -17.16 8.39 0.72
C ASP A 38 -17.28 8.06 -0.78
N GLU A 39 -18.32 8.59 -1.42
CA GLU A 39 -18.59 8.36 -2.84
C GLU A 39 -17.45 8.87 -3.74
N GLU A 40 -16.85 9.99 -3.38
CA GLU A 40 -15.78 10.62 -4.16
C GLU A 40 -14.50 9.79 -4.13
N ALA A 41 -14.06 9.33 -2.96
CA ALA A 41 -12.91 8.46 -2.82
C ALA A 41 -13.11 7.13 -3.56
N ARG A 42 -14.34 6.57 -3.52
CA ARG A 42 -14.69 5.36 -4.27
C ARG A 42 -14.66 5.59 -5.77
N ARG A 43 -15.22 6.71 -6.26
CA ARG A 43 -15.20 7.10 -7.67
C ARG A 43 -13.78 7.27 -8.19
N GLN A 44 -12.95 8.04 -7.49
CA GLN A 44 -11.54 8.24 -7.86
C GLN A 44 -10.74 6.93 -7.87
N ALA A 45 -11.00 6.04 -6.90
CA ALA A 45 -10.36 4.72 -6.88
C ALA A 45 -10.78 3.85 -8.07
N GLN A 46 -12.07 3.87 -8.42
CA GLN A 46 -12.62 3.13 -9.54
C GLN A 46 -12.01 3.59 -10.87
N GLU A 47 -11.91 4.90 -11.11
CA GLU A 47 -11.27 5.46 -12.31
C GLU A 47 -9.82 5.01 -12.47
N ARG A 48 -9.06 4.96 -11.37
CA ARG A 48 -7.68 4.47 -11.37
C ARG A 48 -7.60 2.98 -11.69
N TRP A 49 -8.50 2.17 -11.13
CA TRP A 49 -8.57 0.75 -11.45
C TRP A 49 -8.97 0.49 -12.91
N ASP A 50 -9.87 1.30 -13.47
CA ASP A 50 -10.27 1.18 -14.88
C ASP A 50 -9.12 1.58 -15.81
N ARG A 51 -8.43 2.68 -15.52
CA ARG A 51 -7.19 3.05 -16.21
C ARG A 51 -6.14 1.93 -16.15
N ARG A 52 -6.00 1.26 -15.01
CA ARG A 52 -5.05 0.15 -14.83
C ARG A 52 -5.35 -1.06 -15.72
N LYS A 53 -6.64 -1.37 -15.98
CA LYS A 53 -7.01 -2.49 -16.88
C LYS A 53 -6.44 -2.29 -18.29
N LEU A 54 -6.31 -1.04 -18.72
CA LEU A 54 -5.76 -0.66 -20.01
C LEU A 54 -4.22 -0.71 -20.05
N GLN A 55 -3.54 -0.87 -18.91
CA GLN A 55 -2.08 -0.82 -18.78
C GLN A 55 -1.47 -2.22 -18.55
N VAL A 56 -1.44 -3.06 -19.58
CA VAL A 56 -0.72 -4.35 -19.56
C VAL A 56 0.74 -4.16 -20.02
N PRO A 57 1.78 -4.70 -19.34
CA PRO A 57 1.89 -5.20 -17.98
C PRO A 57 2.77 -4.26 -17.14
N ARG A 58 2.25 -3.08 -16.75
CA ARG A 58 2.98 -2.10 -15.91
C ARG A 58 2.50 -2.11 -14.47
N ARG A 59 2.33 -3.30 -13.90
CA ARG A 59 1.50 -3.48 -12.69
C ARG A 59 2.03 -2.79 -11.44
N ALA A 60 3.31 -2.44 -11.38
CA ALA A 60 3.95 -2.03 -10.15
C ALA A 60 4.84 -0.77 -10.26
N LEU A 61 4.90 -0.14 -11.44
CA LEU A 61 5.69 1.07 -11.68
C LEU A 61 4.81 2.15 -12.31
N SER A 62 5.07 3.42 -12.03
CA SER A 62 4.41 4.52 -12.73
C SER A 62 4.73 4.53 -14.23
N VAL A 63 3.79 5.05 -15.03
CA VAL A 63 4.01 5.27 -16.47
C VAL A 63 5.19 6.22 -16.69
N ARG A 64 5.27 7.26 -15.86
CA ARG A 64 6.35 8.25 -15.90
C ARG A 64 7.72 7.62 -15.63
N PHE A 65 7.85 6.81 -14.58
CA PHE A 65 9.10 6.12 -14.27
C PHE A 65 9.51 5.16 -15.38
N ALA A 66 8.57 4.37 -15.90
CA ALA A 66 8.84 3.45 -16.99
C ALA A 66 9.32 4.14 -18.28
N ARG A 67 8.79 5.34 -18.58
CA ARG A 67 9.21 6.14 -19.75
C ARG A 67 10.56 6.82 -19.56
N THR A 68 10.81 7.36 -18.37
CA THR A 68 12.02 8.16 -18.10
C THR A 68 13.22 7.34 -17.66
N ARG A 69 13.01 6.10 -17.18
CA ARG A 69 14.05 5.17 -16.71
C ARG A 69 13.82 3.74 -17.23
N PRO A 70 13.81 3.54 -18.56
CA PRO A 70 13.47 2.26 -19.18
C PRO A 70 14.36 1.10 -18.72
N GLN A 71 15.65 1.34 -18.48
CA GLN A 71 16.61 0.35 -17.99
C GLN A 71 16.26 -0.17 -16.58
N LEU A 72 15.79 0.70 -15.68
CA LEU A 72 15.36 0.28 -14.34
C LEU A 72 14.00 -0.39 -14.39
N ALA A 73 13.11 0.03 -15.30
CA ALA A 73 11.86 -0.67 -15.53
C ALA A 73 12.09 -2.08 -16.10
N PHE A 74 13.08 -2.25 -16.98
CA PHE A 74 13.53 -3.57 -17.45
C PHE A 74 14.07 -4.41 -16.29
N LEU A 75 14.97 -3.86 -15.47
CA LEU A 75 15.50 -4.55 -14.29
C LEU A 75 14.38 -5.01 -13.34
N TYR A 76 13.43 -4.13 -13.03
CA TYR A 76 12.29 -4.48 -12.19
C TYR A 76 11.50 -5.67 -12.74
N ARG A 77 11.25 -5.67 -14.06
CA ARG A 77 10.56 -6.77 -14.74
C ARG A 77 11.39 -8.06 -14.72
N ALA A 78 12.70 -7.97 -14.91
CA ALA A 78 13.60 -9.13 -14.85
C ALA A 78 13.61 -9.76 -13.44
N ILE A 79 13.75 -8.95 -12.38
CA ILE A 79 13.63 -9.42 -10.99
C ILE A 79 12.25 -10.04 -10.74
N SER A 80 11.18 -9.39 -11.22
CA SER A 80 9.82 -9.89 -11.07
C SER A 80 9.61 -11.25 -11.76
N ALA A 81 10.24 -11.47 -12.91
CA ALA A 81 10.19 -12.71 -13.68
C ALA A 81 10.90 -13.90 -13.00
N LEU A 82 11.77 -13.64 -12.01
CA LEU A 82 12.35 -14.69 -11.17
C LEU A 82 11.32 -15.30 -10.20
N ASN A 83 10.19 -14.60 -9.95
CA ASN A 83 9.13 -15.15 -9.14
C ASN A 83 8.35 -16.21 -9.95
N GLY A 84 7.99 -17.31 -9.29
CA GLY A 84 7.10 -18.31 -9.87
C GLY A 84 5.73 -17.75 -10.26
N PRO A 85 4.95 -18.49 -11.06
CA PRO A 85 3.64 -18.05 -11.51
C PRO A 85 2.75 -17.73 -10.31
N ARG A 86 2.14 -16.54 -10.33
CA ARG A 86 1.22 -16.13 -9.27
C ARG A 86 -0.03 -17.02 -9.32
N PRO A 87 -0.43 -17.69 -8.22
CA PRO A 87 -1.67 -18.43 -8.17
C PRO A 87 -2.86 -17.51 -8.50
N GLN A 88 -3.74 -17.95 -9.39
CA GLN A 88 -4.88 -17.14 -9.85
C GLN A 88 -5.89 -16.86 -8.73
N ASP A 89 -5.98 -17.77 -7.77
CA ASP A 89 -6.89 -17.72 -6.62
C ASP A 89 -6.30 -17.00 -5.40
N LEU A 90 -5.05 -16.52 -5.48
CA LEU A 90 -4.37 -15.85 -4.38
C LEU A 90 -5.20 -14.73 -3.72
N PRO A 91 -5.94 -13.85 -4.44
CA PRO A 91 -6.79 -12.85 -3.82
C PRO A 91 -7.94 -13.42 -2.96
N ARG A 92 -8.47 -14.60 -3.33
CA ARG A 92 -9.57 -15.28 -2.62
C ARG A 92 -9.08 -16.02 -1.36
N ARG A 93 -7.79 -16.33 -1.29
CA ARG A 93 -7.17 -17.02 -0.14
C ARG A 93 -6.84 -16.10 1.04
N TYR A 94 -6.95 -14.78 0.89
CA TYR A 94 -6.61 -13.87 1.98
C TYR A 94 -7.71 -13.86 3.05
N PRO A 95 -7.39 -14.17 4.33
CA PRO A 95 -8.35 -14.05 5.40
C PRO A 95 -8.85 -12.60 5.53
N VAL A 96 -10.11 -12.46 5.91
CA VAL A 96 -10.63 -11.19 6.41
C VAL A 96 -10.14 -11.05 7.84
N LEU A 97 -9.24 -10.11 8.08
CA LEU A 97 -8.66 -9.90 9.42
C LEU A 97 -9.65 -9.26 10.38
N ASP A 98 -10.40 -8.29 9.88
CA ASP A 98 -11.32 -7.46 10.66
C ASP A 98 -12.56 -7.12 9.81
N PRO A 99 -13.65 -7.89 9.93
CA PRO A 99 -14.85 -7.69 9.13
C PRO A 99 -15.58 -6.36 9.38
N THR A 100 -15.56 -5.86 10.62
CA THR A 100 -16.28 -4.65 11.05
C THR A 100 -15.40 -3.39 11.00
N GLY A 101 -14.07 -3.57 11.05
CA GLY A 101 -13.11 -2.48 11.09
C GLY A 101 -12.83 -1.96 12.50
N ASP A 102 -13.41 -2.57 13.54
CA ASP A 102 -13.32 -2.08 14.92
C ASP A 102 -11.94 -2.33 15.51
N ALA A 103 -11.32 -3.48 15.21
CA ALA A 103 -9.96 -3.78 15.65
C ALA A 103 -8.95 -2.82 15.00
N ILE A 104 -9.16 -2.48 13.72
CA ILE A 104 -8.35 -1.48 13.02
C ILE A 104 -8.54 -0.10 13.66
N ARG A 105 -9.77 0.32 13.97
CA ARG A 105 -10.03 1.62 14.62
C ARG A 105 -9.48 1.70 16.04
N GLY A 106 -9.39 0.57 16.74
CA GLY A 106 -8.84 0.48 18.09
C GLY A 106 -7.32 0.32 18.16
N LEU A 107 -6.64 0.09 17.03
CA LEU A 107 -5.20 -0.22 17.02
C LEU A 107 -4.36 1.01 17.38
N GLN A 108 -3.73 0.98 18.55
CA GLN A 108 -2.91 2.08 19.07
C GLN A 108 -1.48 2.11 18.51
N VAL A 109 -1.04 1.08 17.80
CA VAL A 109 0.29 1.02 17.19
C VAL A 109 0.45 2.18 16.20
N PRO A 110 1.54 2.98 16.27
CA PRO A 110 1.85 3.99 15.27
C PRO A 110 1.96 3.37 13.87
N VAL A 111 1.29 3.97 12.87
CA VAL A 111 1.31 3.48 11.49
C VAL A 111 1.76 4.56 10.51
N LEU A 112 2.76 4.25 9.68
CA LEU A 112 3.12 5.07 8.53
C LEU A 112 2.63 4.39 7.25
N PHE A 113 1.73 5.04 6.53
CA PHE A 113 1.41 4.69 5.15
C PHE A 113 2.35 5.41 4.18
N ILE A 114 2.93 4.68 3.23
CA ILE A 114 3.68 5.26 2.11
C ILE A 114 3.00 4.83 0.81
N VAL A 115 2.61 5.77 -0.03
CA VAL A 115 1.95 5.48 -1.31
C VAL A 115 2.45 6.42 -2.40
N GLY A 116 2.51 5.93 -3.63
CA GLY A 116 2.82 6.77 -4.79
C GLY A 116 1.57 7.49 -5.29
N GLU A 117 1.71 8.75 -5.70
CA GLU A 117 0.63 9.54 -6.30
C GLU A 117 -0.02 8.86 -7.53
N GLU A 118 0.77 8.10 -8.28
CA GLU A 118 0.37 7.35 -9.47
C GLU A 118 0.11 5.86 -9.16
N ASP A 119 -0.08 5.48 -7.89
CA ASP A 119 -0.41 4.09 -7.51
C ASP A 119 -1.85 3.75 -7.91
N ASP A 120 -1.99 3.01 -9.01
CA ASP A 120 -3.28 2.52 -9.49
C ASP A 120 -3.65 1.14 -8.92
N LEU A 121 -2.79 0.51 -8.12
CA LEU A 121 -3.08 -0.78 -7.46
C LEU A 121 -3.69 -0.56 -6.07
N PHE A 122 -3.14 0.36 -5.29
CA PHE A 122 -3.75 0.88 -4.06
C PHE A 122 -3.90 2.40 -4.17
N PRO A 123 -5.01 2.87 -4.76
CA PRO A 123 -5.28 4.28 -4.99
C PRO A 123 -5.04 5.17 -3.75
N PRO A 124 -4.31 6.30 -3.88
CA PRO A 124 -4.08 7.24 -2.79
C PRO A 124 -5.34 7.68 -2.03
N PRO A 125 -6.51 7.90 -2.67
CA PRO A 125 -7.74 8.24 -1.94
C PRO A 125 -8.15 7.17 -0.92
N LEU A 126 -7.99 5.88 -1.25
CA LEU A 126 -8.28 4.79 -0.31
C LEU A 126 -7.20 4.65 0.77
N VAL A 127 -5.94 4.95 0.46
CA VAL A 127 -4.87 5.00 1.47
C VAL A 127 -5.11 6.15 2.46
N ALA A 128 -5.62 7.29 1.99
CA ALA A 128 -6.01 8.40 2.86
C ALA A 128 -7.14 7.99 3.82
N VAL A 129 -8.16 7.27 3.32
CA VAL A 129 -9.21 6.70 4.18
C VAL A 129 -8.63 5.72 5.20
N ALA A 130 -7.72 4.83 4.78
CA ALA A 130 -7.05 3.89 5.67
C ALA A 130 -6.26 4.59 6.79
N SER A 131 -5.55 5.67 6.46
CA SER A 131 -4.82 6.48 7.43
C SER A 131 -5.74 7.18 8.42
N ARG A 132 -6.97 7.53 8.04
CA ARG A 132 -7.95 8.16 8.96
C ARG A 132 -8.66 7.14 9.86
N LEU A 133 -8.68 5.86 9.47
CA LEU A 133 -9.28 4.80 10.27
C LEU A 133 -8.44 4.44 11.50
N LEU A 134 -7.14 4.70 11.47
CA LEU A 134 -6.19 4.37 12.53
C LEU A 134 -5.89 5.62 13.36
N PRO A 135 -5.93 5.56 14.70
CA PRO A 135 -5.79 6.73 15.56
C PRO A 135 -4.40 7.37 15.47
N ASN A 136 -3.35 6.54 15.37
CA ASN A 136 -1.96 6.98 15.37
C ASN A 136 -1.29 6.79 13.99
N ALA A 137 -2.06 7.00 12.92
CA ALA A 137 -1.58 6.83 11.57
C ALA A 137 -1.29 8.16 10.86
N ARG A 138 -0.27 8.12 10.00
CA ARG A 138 0.05 9.18 9.06
C ARG A 138 0.29 8.63 7.67
N MET A 139 0.10 9.47 6.67
CA MET A 139 0.29 9.13 5.27
C MET A 139 1.35 10.02 4.63
N LEU A 140 2.29 9.40 3.94
CA LEU A 140 3.19 10.04 2.98
C LEU A 140 2.76 9.65 1.56
N MET A 141 2.33 10.65 0.79
CA MET A 141 2.12 10.51 -0.65
C MET A 141 3.37 10.98 -1.39
N VAL A 142 3.92 10.13 -2.25
CA VAL A 142 5.16 10.42 -2.99
C VAL A 142 4.84 10.87 -4.42
N PRO A 143 5.13 12.13 -4.80
CA PRO A 143 4.81 12.65 -6.12
C PRO A 143 5.49 11.91 -7.26
N GLY A 144 4.75 11.67 -8.34
CA GLY A 144 5.22 11.01 -9.56
C GLY A 144 5.85 9.63 -9.33
N ALA A 145 5.42 8.90 -8.30
CA ALA A 145 5.76 7.51 -8.05
C ALA A 145 4.52 6.64 -8.18
N GLY A 146 4.70 5.42 -8.67
CA GLY A 146 3.64 4.43 -8.77
C GLY A 146 3.60 3.51 -7.54
N HIS A 147 3.31 2.25 -7.79
CA HIS A 147 3.08 1.25 -6.75
C HIS A 147 4.35 0.74 -6.06
N SER A 148 5.55 0.93 -6.62
CA SER A 148 6.80 0.50 -5.99
C SER A 148 7.63 1.70 -5.55
N VAL A 149 7.15 2.46 -4.56
CA VAL A 149 7.83 3.68 -4.09
C VAL A 149 9.26 3.39 -3.66
N TYR A 150 9.50 2.27 -2.98
CA TYR A 150 10.85 1.82 -2.57
C TYR A 150 11.82 1.68 -3.74
N PHE A 151 11.32 1.36 -4.94
CA PHE A 151 12.12 1.17 -6.14
C PHE A 151 12.20 2.46 -6.99
N GLU A 152 11.09 3.18 -7.11
CA GLU A 152 11.01 4.38 -7.95
C GLU A 152 11.68 5.60 -7.31
N ARG A 153 11.55 5.72 -5.98
CA ARG A 153 12.04 6.85 -5.16
C ARG A 153 12.72 6.32 -3.88
N PRO A 154 13.80 5.53 -3.99
CA PRO A 154 14.41 4.86 -2.84
C PRO A 154 14.88 5.83 -1.76
N GLN A 155 15.42 7.00 -2.13
CA GLN A 155 15.87 8.01 -1.15
C GLN A 155 14.71 8.63 -0.35
N VAL A 156 13.54 8.78 -0.96
CA VAL A 156 12.34 9.29 -0.27
C VAL A 156 11.79 8.21 0.64
N PHE A 157 11.70 6.98 0.14
CA PHE A 157 11.24 5.82 0.91
C PHE A 157 12.11 5.58 2.15
N ASN A 158 13.42 5.40 1.98
CA ASN A 158 14.34 5.06 3.07
C ASN A 158 14.34 6.14 4.15
N ARG A 159 14.36 7.42 3.75
CA ARG A 159 14.30 8.53 4.69
C ARG A 159 13.00 8.52 5.50
N ALA A 160 11.85 8.40 4.83
CA ALA A 160 10.56 8.39 5.51
C ALA A 160 10.43 7.24 6.52
N VAL A 161 10.97 6.06 6.18
CA VAL A 161 11.00 4.91 7.10
C VAL A 161 11.91 5.20 8.30
N LEU A 162 13.15 5.67 8.07
CA LEU A 162 14.09 5.93 9.15
C LEU A 162 13.62 7.05 10.08
N GLU A 163 13.11 8.15 9.53
CA GLU A 163 12.54 9.26 10.32
C GLU A 163 11.33 8.82 11.14
N PHE A 164 10.51 7.89 10.63
CA PHE A 164 9.41 7.34 11.39
C PHE A 164 9.87 6.42 12.51
N LEU A 165 10.83 5.55 12.25
CA LEU A 165 11.37 4.64 13.27
C LEU A 165 12.04 5.43 14.41
N ALA A 166 12.77 6.49 14.09
CA ALA A 166 13.41 7.36 15.09
C ALA A 166 12.41 8.11 16.00
N GLN A 167 11.15 8.28 15.58
CA GLN A 167 10.11 8.98 16.36
C GLN A 167 9.36 8.07 17.32
N VAL A 168 9.41 6.76 17.08
CA VAL A 168 8.80 5.76 17.95
C VAL A 168 9.83 5.10 18.85
N GLU A 169 11.12 5.39 18.64
CA GLU A 169 12.27 4.85 19.37
C GLU A 169 12.28 5.19 20.86
#